data_AF-A0A962QE21-F1
#
_entry.id   AF-A0A962QE21-F1
#
_cell.length_a   1.000
_cell.length_b   1.000
_cell.length_c   1.000
_cell.angle_alpha   90.00
_cell.angle_beta   90.00
_cell.angle_gamma   90.00
#
_symmetry.space_group_name_H-M   'P 1'
#
loop_
_entity.id
_entity.type
_entity.pdbx_description
1 polymer ?
#
loop_
_entity_poly.entity_id
_entity_poly.type
_entity_poly.pdbx_seq_one_letter_code
_entity_poly.pdbx_strand_id
1 'polypeptide(L)'
;EHEGFARAKAERWWALRTGWDPDDTPLAIDAALTLAESGALREPVAIHTKPDGKFTRIVDYEWPERPAAQPPAPLELDGMKTVEITDDDDDIPF
;
A
#
# COMPACT_ATOMS: atom_id res chain seq x y z
N GLU A 1 -12.04 30.59 -1.92
CA GLU A 1 -11.47 29.60 -0.98
C GLU A 1 -12.53 28.58 -0.59
N HIS A 2 -12.52 27.41 -1.26
CA HIS A 2 -13.33 26.23 -0.90
C HIS A 2 -12.40 25.04 -0.61
N GLU A 3 -11.18 25.32 -0.18
CA GLU A 3 -10.04 24.40 -0.30
C GLU A 3 -10.10 23.18 0.61
N GLY A 4 -10.83 23.23 1.73
CA GLY A 4 -10.82 22.12 2.70
C GLY A 4 -11.68 20.93 2.29
N PHE A 5 -12.92 21.14 1.83
CA PHE A 5 -13.89 20.04 1.74
C PHE A 5 -13.63 19.10 0.56
N ALA A 6 -13.32 19.66 -0.62
CA ALA A 6 -13.01 18.86 -1.81
C ALA A 6 -11.69 18.10 -1.63
N ARG A 7 -10.68 18.77 -1.07
CA ARG A 7 -9.37 18.18 -0.79
C ARG A 7 -9.47 17.06 0.26
N ALA A 8 -10.10 17.33 1.41
CA ALA A 8 -10.28 16.33 2.46
C ALA A 8 -11.06 15.10 1.96
N LYS A 9 -12.01 15.29 1.04
CA LYS A 9 -12.72 14.16 0.42
C LYS A 9 -11.82 13.35 -0.51
N ALA A 10 -10.95 14.01 -1.28
CA ALA A 10 -9.97 13.35 -2.13
C ALA A 10 -8.95 12.56 -1.31
N GLU A 11 -8.39 13.17 -0.25
CA GLU A 11 -7.42 12.53 0.66
C GLU A 11 -8.02 11.27 1.29
N ARG A 12 -9.25 11.36 1.81
CA ARG A 12 -9.97 10.19 2.34
C ARG A 12 -10.21 9.12 1.27
N TRP A 13 -10.54 9.53 0.05
CA TRP A 13 -10.77 8.59 -1.04
C TRP A 13 -9.50 7.82 -1.42
N TRP A 14 -8.35 8.51 -1.46
CA TRP A 14 -7.05 7.89 -1.72
C TRP A 14 -6.65 6.94 -0.59
N ALA A 15 -6.69 7.40 0.66
CA ALA A 15 -6.35 6.60 1.83
C ALA A 15 -7.18 5.29 1.93
N LEU A 16 -8.47 5.34 1.60
CA LEU A 16 -9.33 4.14 1.57
C LEU A 16 -8.88 3.08 0.57
N ARG A 17 -8.24 3.50 -0.53
CA ARG A 17 -7.86 2.62 -1.66
C ARG A 17 -6.41 2.18 -1.62
N THR A 18 -5.52 3.03 -1.17
CA THR A 18 -4.08 2.73 -1.11
C THR A 18 -3.66 2.25 0.28
N GLY A 19 -4.43 2.60 1.32
CA GLY A 19 -4.02 2.43 2.71
C GLY A 19 -2.92 3.39 3.15
N TRP A 20 -2.60 4.42 2.35
CA TRP A 20 -1.59 5.42 2.65
C TRP A 20 -2.11 6.50 3.60
N ASP A 21 -1.18 7.26 4.15
CA ASP A 21 -1.51 8.47 4.89
C ASP A 21 -2.12 9.53 3.94
N PRO A 22 -3.09 10.32 4.44
CA PRO A 22 -3.77 11.33 3.63
C PRO A 22 -2.82 12.41 3.10
N ASP A 23 -1.70 12.67 3.78
CA ASP A 23 -0.67 13.63 3.36
C ASP A 23 0.10 13.17 2.11
N ASP A 24 0.11 11.86 1.79
CA ASP A 24 0.73 11.28 0.59
C ASP A 24 -0.19 11.32 -0.64
N THR A 25 -1.32 12.02 -0.54
CA THR A 25 -2.27 12.19 -1.65
C THR A 25 -1.65 13.02 -2.78
N PRO A 26 -1.72 12.58 -4.05
CA PRO A 26 -1.15 13.31 -5.17
C PRO A 26 -1.79 14.70 -5.32
N LEU A 27 -0.93 15.73 -5.44
CA LEU A 27 -1.35 17.13 -5.63
C LEU A 27 -1.62 17.50 -7.09
N ALA A 28 -1.08 16.72 -8.04
CA ALA A 28 -1.21 16.94 -9.48
C ALA A 28 -1.98 15.81 -10.16
N ILE A 29 -2.72 16.15 -11.22
CA ILE A 29 -3.57 15.21 -11.96
C ILE A 29 -2.72 14.11 -12.62
N ASP A 30 -1.60 14.47 -13.26
CA ASP A 30 -0.72 13.50 -13.92
C ASP A 30 -0.15 12.45 -12.95
N ALA A 31 0.20 12.87 -11.74
CA ALA A 31 0.67 11.96 -10.69
C ALA A 31 -0.46 11.03 -10.23
N ALA A 32 -1.67 11.56 -10.06
CA ALA A 32 -2.85 10.77 -9.71
C ALA A 32 -3.19 9.70 -10.77
N LEU A 33 -3.09 10.05 -12.05
CA LEU A 33 -3.30 9.12 -13.16
C LEU A 33 -2.23 8.02 -13.19
N THR A 34 -0.96 8.41 -13.07
CA THR A 34 0.17 7.45 -13.03
C THR A 34 0.00 6.42 -11.92
N LEU A 35 -0.45 6.85 -10.74
CA LEU A 35 -0.72 5.95 -9.61
C LEU A 35 -1.94 5.04 -9.83
N ALA A 36 -2.98 5.56 -10.49
CA ALA A 36 -4.15 4.75 -10.82
C ALA A 36 -3.79 3.66 -11.84
N GLU A 37 -3.00 4.00 -12.86
CA GLU A 37 -2.57 3.08 -13.92
C GLU A 37 -1.52 2.06 -13.45
N SER A 38 -0.73 2.39 -12.43
CA SER A 38 0.26 1.47 -11.86
C SER A 38 -0.34 0.37 -10.98
N GLY A 39 -1.65 0.41 -10.72
CA GLY A 39 -2.35 -0.54 -9.86
C GLY A 39 -2.19 -0.26 -8.36
N ALA A 40 -1.82 0.96 -7.97
CA ALA A 40 -1.74 1.35 -6.56
C ALA A 40 -3.12 1.42 -5.87
N LEU A 41 -4.20 1.50 -6.65
CA LEU A 41 -5.57 1.56 -6.16
C LEU A 41 -6.16 0.17 -5.97
N ARG A 42 -6.65 -0.11 -4.75
CA ARG A 42 -7.45 -1.30 -4.49
C ARG A 42 -8.80 -1.24 -5.20
N GLU A 43 -9.19 -2.37 -5.79
CA GLU A 43 -10.52 -2.58 -6.37
C GLU A 43 -11.51 -3.10 -5.31
N PRO A 44 -12.70 -2.49 -5.18
CA PRO A 44 -13.74 -2.98 -4.29
C PRO A 44 -14.44 -4.21 -4.89
N VAL A 45 -14.95 -5.10 -4.05
CA VAL A 45 -15.77 -6.24 -4.51
C VAL A 45 -17.19 -5.81 -4.86
N ALA A 46 -17.70 -4.77 -4.19
CA ALA A 46 -19.00 -4.18 -4.50
C ALA A 46 -19.02 -2.68 -4.21
N ILE A 47 -19.91 -1.97 -4.92
CA ILE A 47 -20.17 -0.55 -4.71
C ILE A 47 -21.63 -0.37 -4.33
N HIS A 48 -21.89 0.20 -3.15
CA HIS A 48 -23.23 0.49 -2.70
C HIS A 48 -23.64 1.88 -3.18
N THR A 49 -24.82 1.96 -3.80
CA THR A 49 -25.31 3.19 -4.40
C THR A 49 -26.76 3.49 -3.97
N LYS A 50 -27.12 4.77 -3.88
CA LYS A 50 -28.51 5.22 -3.64
C LYS A 50 -29.00 6.12 -4.78
N PRO A 51 -30.28 6.05 -5.17
CA PRO A 51 -30.84 6.97 -6.17
C PRO A 51 -30.73 8.42 -5.68
N ASP A 52 -30.27 9.31 -6.56
CA ASP A 52 -30.06 10.74 -6.33
C ASP A 52 -30.52 11.50 -7.58
N GLY A 53 -31.83 11.76 -7.64
CA GLY A 53 -32.48 12.33 -8.81
C GLY A 53 -32.36 11.43 -10.04
N LYS A 54 -31.73 11.94 -11.10
CA LYS A 54 -31.49 11.18 -12.36
C LYS A 54 -30.24 10.29 -12.31
N PHE A 55 -29.44 10.40 -11.26
CA PHE A 55 -28.19 9.66 -11.12
C PHE A 55 -28.23 8.76 -9.89
N THR A 56 -27.21 7.93 -9.76
CA THR A 56 -27.02 7.10 -8.56
C THR A 56 -25.76 7.57 -7.86
N ARG A 57 -25.88 7.87 -6.57
CA ARG A 57 -24.76 8.32 -5.75
C ARG A 57 -24.12 7.12 -5.06
N ILE A 58 -22.80 6.99 -5.19
CA ILE A 58 -22.03 6.03 -4.40
C ILE A 58 -22.06 6.45 -2.94
N VAL A 59 -22.50 5.54 -2.07
CA VAL A 59 -22.61 5.79 -0.62
C VAL A 59 -21.62 4.98 0.19
N ASP A 60 -21.17 3.83 -0.32
CA ASP A 60 -20.28 2.93 0.41
C ASP A 60 -19.58 1.94 -0.54
N TYR A 61 -18.52 1.28 -0.07
CA TYR A 61 -17.74 0.30 -0.82
C TYR A 61 -17.50 -0.93 0.05
N GLU A 62 -17.71 -2.11 -0.53
CA GLU A 62 -17.28 -3.36 0.08
C GLU A 62 -15.89 -3.72 -0.45
N TRP A 63 -14.97 -3.99 0.46
CA TRP A 63 -13.60 -4.34 0.12
C TRP A 63 -13.38 -5.84 0.32
N PRO A 64 -12.49 -6.47 -0.47
CA PRO A 64 -12.14 -7.85 -0.20
C PRO A 64 -11.64 -8.00 1.25
N GLU A 65 -11.80 -9.16 1.87
CA GLU A 65 -11.13 -9.38 3.15
C GLU A 65 -9.61 -9.24 2.94
N ARG A 66 -8.96 -8.43 3.77
CA ARG A 66 -7.50 -8.41 3.79
C ARG A 66 -7.09 -9.83 4.17
N PRO A 67 -6.29 -10.56 3.38
CA PRO A 67 -5.82 -11.87 3.80
C PRO A 67 -5.24 -11.70 5.20
N ALA A 68 -5.75 -12.48 6.16
CA ALA A 68 -5.26 -12.45 7.52
C ALA A 68 -3.72 -12.52 7.43
N ALA A 69 -3.03 -11.59 8.10
CA ALA A 69 -1.58 -11.57 8.11
C ALA A 69 -1.14 -12.97 8.52
N GLN A 70 -0.68 -13.75 7.55
CA GLN A 70 -0.17 -15.07 7.82
C GLN A 70 1.03 -14.78 8.71
N PRO A 71 1.06 -15.26 9.98
CA PRO A 71 2.23 -15.06 10.81
C PRO A 71 3.41 -15.51 9.96
N PRO A 72 4.50 -14.72 9.89
CA PRO A 72 5.64 -15.08 9.06
C PRO A 72 5.96 -16.53 9.36
N ALA A 73 5.95 -17.37 8.33
CA ALA A 73 6.38 -18.75 8.47
C ALA A 73 7.70 -18.68 9.25
N PRO A 74 7.88 -19.48 10.33
CA PRO A 74 9.10 -19.44 11.10
C PRO A 74 10.24 -19.52 10.10
N LEU A 75 11.09 -18.49 10.08
CA LEU A 75 12.26 -18.46 9.23
C LEU A 75 13.08 -19.67 9.63
N GLU A 76 12.95 -20.78 8.90
CA GLU A 76 13.91 -21.85 8.96
C GLU A 76 15.19 -21.22 8.42
N LEU A 77 16.04 -20.80 9.35
CA LEU A 77 17.44 -20.44 9.13
C LEU A 77 18.19 -21.71 8.71
N ASP A 78 17.80 -22.30 7.58
CA ASP A 78 18.56 -23.37 6.97
C ASP A 78 19.68 -22.73 6.15
N GLY A 79 20.89 -22.76 6.73
CA GLY A 79 22.11 -22.65 5.94
C GLY A 79 22.93 -21.36 6.04
N MET A 80 22.76 -20.50 7.05
CA MET A 80 23.83 -19.54 7.38
C MET A 80 24.96 -20.31 8.07
N LYS A 81 25.84 -20.91 7.27
CA LYS A 81 27.08 -21.51 7.74
C LYS A 81 27.86 -20.39 8.43
N THR A 82 27.97 -20.47 9.76
CA THR A 82 28.99 -19.74 10.51
C THR A 82 30.31 -20.03 9.82
N VAL A 83 30.85 -19.03 9.12
CA VAL A 83 32.25 -19.03 8.74
C VAL A 83 33.01 -18.78 10.03
N GLU A 84 33.51 -19.87 10.62
CA GLU A 84 34.54 -19.77 11.65
C GLU A 84 35.75 -19.12 10.97
N ILE A 85 35.99 -17.85 11.27
CA ILE A 85 37.23 -17.18 10.92
C ILE A 85 38.28 -17.81 11.86
N THR A 86 38.96 -18.85 11.40
CA THR A 86 40.22 -19.27 12.00
C THR A 86 41.26 -18.26 11.56
N ASP A 87 41.72 -17.47 12.54
CA ASP A 87 42.92 -16.66 12.49
C ASP A 87 44.12 -17.62 12.36
N ASP A 88 44.45 -18.02 11.14
CA ASP A 88 45.68 -18.74 10.82
C ASP A 88 46.71 -17.69 10.36
N ASP A 89 47.22 -16.96 11.36
CA ASP A 89 48.41 -16.13 11.27
C ASP A 89 49.65 -17.03 11.35
N ASP A 90 50.03 -17.71 10.26
CA ASP A 90 51.41 -18.23 10.06
C ASP A 90 51.66 -18.71 8.60
N ASP A 91 51.85 -17.80 7.64
CA ASP A 91 52.73 -18.04 6.48
C ASP A 91 53.06 -16.71 5.75
N ILE A 92 53.95 -15.90 6.32
CA ILE A 92 54.66 -14.85 5.57
C ILE A 92 56.11 -15.34 5.39
N PRO A 93 56.51 -15.78 4.18
CA PRO A 93 57.87 -16.24 3.94
C PRO A 93 58.87 -15.07 3.95
N PHE A 94 59.98 -15.30 4.66
CA PHE A 94 61.15 -14.41 4.80
C PHE A 94 61.79 -14.00 3.47
#